data_AF-A0A1W1DKS8-F1
#
_entry.id   AF-A0A1W1DKS8-F1
#
_cell.length_a   1.000
_cell.length_b   1.000
_cell.length_c   1.000
_cell.angle_alpha   90.00
_cell.angle_beta   90.00
_cell.angle_gamma   90.00
#
_symmetry.space_group_name_H-M   'P 1'
#
loop_
_entity.id
_entity.type
_entity.pdbx_description
1 polymer ?
#
loop_
_entity_poly.entity_id
_entity_poly.type
_entity_poly.pdbx_seq_one_letter_code
_entity_poly.pdbx_strand_id
1 'polypeptide(L)'
;MALITGVLIGITYGAGVLLKEAQYMSKQQVVSVCYFLMVAHAIIEDTLLFVIFGADIFLLISIRLFFATFVFFVISIYYKIGRT
;
A
#
# COMPACT_ATOMS: atom_id res chain seq x y z
N MET A 1 12.69 2.51 0.63
CA MET A 1 12.05 3.53 1.52
C MET A 1 10.63 3.91 1.13
N ALA A 2 10.26 3.80 -0.16
CA ALA A 2 8.94 4.22 -0.67
C ALA A 2 7.71 3.65 0.08
N LEU A 3 7.79 2.41 0.55
CA LEU A 3 6.72 1.76 1.31
C LEU A 3 6.39 2.49 2.61
N ILE A 4 7.42 2.84 3.39
CA ILE A 4 7.24 3.47 4.71
C ILE A 4 6.67 4.87 4.53
N THR A 5 7.24 5.67 3.61
CA THR A 5 6.75 7.01 3.33
C THR A 5 5.33 7.00 2.77
N GLY A 6 5.00 6.06 1.89
CA GLY A 6 3.65 5.99 1.33
C GLY A 6 2.57 5.53 2.32
N VAL A 7 2.89 4.58 3.19
CA VAL A 7 1.94 4.10 4.22
C VAL A 7 1.66 5.18 5.28
N LEU A 8 2.68 5.93 5.70
CA LEU A 8 2.54 6.92 6.78
C LEU A 8 2.06 8.27 6.29
N ILE A 9 2.62 8.79 5.19
CA ILE A 9 2.38 10.16 4.71
C ILE A 9 1.37 10.20 3.56
N GLY A 10 1.33 9.16 2.72
CA GLY A 10 0.38 9.07 1.62
C GLY A 10 0.98 8.77 0.25
N ILE A 11 0.11 8.49 -0.72
CA ILE A 11 0.51 7.90 -2.00
C ILE A 11 1.38 8.82 -2.85
N THR A 12 1.17 10.13 -2.78
CA THR A 12 1.93 11.14 -3.56
C THR A 12 3.39 11.17 -3.13
N TYR A 13 3.65 11.21 -1.83
CA TYR A 13 4.99 11.12 -1.25
C TYR A 13 5.63 9.75 -1.47
N GLY A 14 4.87 8.66 -1.29
CA GLY A 14 5.33 7.30 -1.56
C GLY A 14 5.74 7.08 -3.02
N ALA A 15 4.95 7.59 -3.97
CA ALA A 15 5.21 7.51 -5.40
C ALA A 15 6.43 8.33 -5.82
N GLY A 16 6.63 9.53 -5.25
CA GLY A 16 7.82 10.33 -5.51
C GLY A 16 9.12 9.62 -5.10
N VAL A 17 9.11 8.98 -3.93
CA VAL A 17 10.24 8.15 -3.48
C VAL A 17 10.38 6.90 -4.35
N LEU A 18 9.28 6.24 -4.73
CA LEU A 18 9.31 5.07 -5.61
C LEU A 18 9.91 5.38 -6.98
N LEU A 19 9.58 6.52 -7.60
CA LEU A 19 10.14 6.92 -8.89
C LEU A 19 11.66 7.05 -8.85
N LYS A 20 12.20 7.58 -7.74
CA LYS A 20 13.65 7.70 -7.53
C LYS A 20 14.31 6.32 -7.38
N GLU A 21 13.67 5.43 -6.62
CA GLU A 21 14.17 4.08 -6.35
C GLU A 21 13.99 3.14 -7.56
N ALA A 22 13.03 3.42 -8.44
CA ALA A 22 12.72 2.62 -9.62
C ALA A 22 13.89 2.50 -10.60
N GLN A 23 14.83 3.44 -10.58
CA GLN A 23 16.06 3.38 -11.38
C GLN A 23 16.99 2.24 -10.95
N TYR A 24 16.88 1.76 -9.71
CA TYR A 24 17.72 0.72 -9.13
C TYR A 24 16.96 -0.60 -8.90
N MET A 25 15.69 -0.68 -9.32
CA MET A 25 14.81 -1.83 -9.09
C MET A 25 14.40 -2.48 -10.41
N SER A 26 14.19 -3.79 -10.40
CA SER A 26 13.59 -4.50 -11.53
C SER A 26 12.13 -4.07 -11.72
N LYS A 27 11.64 -4.07 -12.96
CA LYS A 27 10.25 -3.70 -13.31
C LYS A 27 9.22 -4.48 -12.47
N GLN A 28 9.48 -5.74 -12.19
CA GLN A 28 8.62 -6.58 -11.35
C GLN A 28 8.54 -6.07 -9.91
N GLN A 29 9.68 -5.64 -9.35
CA GLN A 29 9.73 -5.12 -7.98
C GLN A 29 9.00 -3.77 -7.88
N VAL A 30 9.16 -2.90 -8.88
CA VAL A 30 8.46 -1.61 -8.94
C VAL A 30 6.94 -1.84 -8.99
N VAL A 31 6.48 -2.76 -9.83
CA VAL A 31 5.05 -3.10 -9.95
C VAL A 31 4.50 -3.63 -8.63
N SER A 32 5.20 -4.55 -7.97
CA SER A 32 4.77 -5.10 -6.67
C SER A 32 4.68 -4.02 -5.59
N VAL A 33 5.65 -3.10 -5.53
CA VAL A 33 5.62 -1.98 -4.57
C VAL A 33 4.49 -0.99 -4.90
N CYS A 34 4.23 -0.72 -6.18
CA CYS A 34 3.10 0.11 -6.62
C CYS A 34 1.77 -0.46 -6.14
N TYR A 35 1.51 -1.75 -6.38
CA TYR A 35 0.27 -2.38 -5.94
C TYR A 35 0.12 -2.38 -4.43
N PHE A 36 1.19 -2.64 -3.68
CA PHE A 36 1.15 -2.57 -2.23
C PHE A 36 0.79 -1.15 -1.74
N LEU A 37 1.45 -0.12 -2.29
CA LEU A 37 1.17 1.28 -1.95
C LEU A 37 -0.27 1.65 -2.26
N MET A 38 -0.81 1.18 -3.37
CA MET A 38 -2.20 1.45 -3.76
C MET A 38 -3.20 1.00 -2.68
N VAL A 39 -2.94 -0.10 -1.97
CA VAL A 39 -3.83 -0.62 -0.92
C VAL A 39 -3.50 -0.06 0.48
N ALA A 40 -2.21 0.10 0.79
CA ALA A 40 -1.74 0.41 2.14
C ALA A 40 -1.32 1.89 2.35
N HIS A 41 -1.42 2.76 1.35
CA HIS A 41 -1.05 4.17 1.50
C HIS A 41 -1.87 4.86 2.58
N ALA A 42 -1.36 5.97 3.14
CA ALA A 42 -2.13 6.92 3.95
C ALA A 42 -2.93 6.29 5.12
N ILE A 43 -2.35 5.31 5.83
CA ILE A 43 -3.08 4.62 6.89
C ILE A 43 -3.49 5.59 8.00
N ILE A 44 -2.65 6.58 8.31
CA ILE A 44 -2.91 7.62 9.31
C ILE A 44 -3.88 8.67 8.75
N GLU A 45 -3.61 9.21 7.57
CA GLU A 45 -4.39 10.31 7.00
C GLU A 45 -5.86 9.92 6.79
N ASP A 46 -6.13 8.78 6.16
CA ASP A 46 -7.53 8.38 5.90
C ASP A 46 -8.25 7.97 7.18
N THR A 47 -7.59 7.27 8.12
CA THR A 47 -8.26 6.94 9.39
C THR A 47 -8.59 8.21 10.16
N LEU A 48 -7.69 9.20 10.20
CA LEU A 48 -7.94 10.46 10.89
C LEU A 48 -9.05 11.27 10.22
N LEU A 49 -9.12 11.27 8.88
CA LEU A 49 -10.25 11.85 8.15
C LEU A 49 -11.58 11.18 8.52
N PHE A 50 -11.67 9.85 8.47
CA PHE A 50 -12.92 9.15 8.79
C PHE A 50 -13.33 9.28 10.26
N VAL A 51 -12.36 9.40 11.18
CA VAL A 51 -12.63 9.70 12.60
C VAL A 51 -13.29 11.05 12.77
N ILE A 52 -12.86 12.07 12.02
CA ILE A 52 -13.50 13.39 12.04
C ILE A 52 -14.97 13.29 11.57
N PHE A 53 -15.28 12.36 10.66
CA PHE A 53 -16.66 12.05 10.25
C PHE A 53 -17.43 11.17 11.25
N GLY A 54 -16.85 10.81 12.39
CA GLY A 54 -17.49 10.02 13.45
C GLY A 54 -17.43 8.50 13.24
N ALA A 55 -16.55 8.02 12.38
CA ALA A 55 -16.37 6.59 12.15
C ALA A 55 -15.47 5.94 13.22
N ASP A 56 -15.74 4.67 13.51
CA ASP A 56 -15.02 3.91 14.53
C ASP A 56 -13.63 3.47 14.02
N ILE A 57 -12.58 3.85 14.76
CA ILE A 57 -11.17 3.61 14.41
C ILE A 57 -10.87 2.13 14.23
N PHE A 58 -11.38 1.30 15.15
CA PHE A 58 -11.05 -0.11 15.16
C PHE A 58 -11.61 -0.80 13.92
N LEU A 59 -12.86 -0.48 13.54
CA LEU A 59 -13.50 -1.07 12.38
C LEU A 59 -12.79 -0.70 11.07
N LEU A 60 -12.38 0.57 10.93
CA LEU A 60 -11.66 1.05 9.75
C LEU A 60 -10.28 0.42 9.59
N ILE A 61 -9.51 0.37 10.68
CA ILE A 61 -8.18 -0.23 10.65
C ILE A 61 -8.29 -1.73 10.37
N SER A 62 -9.22 -2.42 11.02
CA SER A 62 -9.42 -3.86 10.83
C SER A 62 -9.80 -4.20 9.39
N ILE A 63 -10.77 -3.50 8.79
CA ILE A 63 -11.21 -3.80 7.42
C ILE A 63 -10.12 -3.47 6.41
N ARG A 64 -9.38 -2.38 6.63
CA ARG A 64 -8.28 -1.96 5.77
C ARG A 64 -7.10 -2.92 5.83
N LEU A 65 -6.71 -3.36 7.03
CA LEU A 65 -5.65 -4.34 7.20
C LEU A 65 -6.04 -5.68 6.59
N PHE A 66 -7.28 -6.12 6.80
CA PHE A 66 -7.82 -7.32 6.18
C PHE A 66 -7.76 -7.25 4.65
N PHE A 67 -8.22 -6.14 4.05
CA PHE A 67 -8.19 -5.96 2.60
C PHE A 67 -6.77 -5.86 2.06
N ALA A 68 -5.87 -5.17 2.78
CA ALA A 68 -4.45 -5.08 2.45
C ALA A 68 -3.77 -6.45 2.43
N THR A 69 -3.97 -7.26 3.47
CA THR A 69 -3.46 -8.63 3.52
C THR A 69 -4.08 -9.50 2.42
N PHE A 70 -5.38 -9.39 2.19
CA PHE A 70 -6.08 -10.16 1.17
C PHE A 70 -5.57 -9.83 -0.24
N VAL A 71 -5.48 -8.55 -0.61
CA VAL A 71 -4.97 -8.13 -1.92
C VAL A 71 -3.50 -8.51 -2.09
N PHE A 72 -2.67 -8.32 -1.06
CA PHE A 72 -1.27 -8.75 -1.11
C PHE A 72 -1.15 -10.27 -1.32
N PHE A 73 -1.96 -11.07 -0.63
CA PHE A 73 -1.97 -12.52 -0.77
C PHE A 73 -2.41 -12.95 -2.17
N VAL A 74 -3.47 -12.35 -2.71
CA VAL A 74 -3.94 -12.59 -4.08
C VAL A 74 -2.83 -12.25 -5.09
N ILE A 75 -2.23 -11.06 -5.00
CA ILE A 75 -1.15 -10.64 -5.90
C ILE A 75 0.07 -11.56 -5.78
N SER A 76 0.42 -11.97 -4.56
CA SER A 76 1.52 -12.92 -4.32
C SER A 76 1.27 -14.27 -4.99
N ILE A 77 0.04 -14.79 -4.91
CA ILE A 77 -0.36 -16.01 -5.63
C ILE A 77 -0.26 -15.78 -7.15
N TYR A 78 -0.80 -14.69 -7.67
CA TYR A 78 -0.73 -14.38 -9.11
C TYR A 78 0.72 -14.29 -9.61
N TYR A 79 1.61 -13.66 -8.85
CA TYR A 79 3.03 -13.57 -9.21
C TYR A 79 3.76 -14.91 -9.10
N LYS A 80 3.36 -15.77 -8.16
CA LYS A 80 3.91 -17.12 -8.02
C LYS A 80 3.44 -18.04 -9.16
N ILE A 81 2.24 -17.83 -9.68
CA ILE A 81 1.64 -18.63 -10.77
C ILE A 81 2.18 -18.26 -12.16
N GLY A 82 2.61 -17.01 -12.37
CA GLY A 82 3.30 -16.60 -13.60
C GLY A 82 4.75 -17.13 -13.74
N ARG A 83 5.18 -18.04 -12.85
CA ARG A 83 6.54 -18.59 -12.75
C ARG A 83 6.58 -20.13 -12.89
N THR A 84 5.53 -20.72 -13.48
CA THR A 84 5.50 -22.11 -13.96
C THR A 84 5.24 -22.11 -15.45
#